data_AF-A0A178IPS3-F1
#
_entry.id   AF-A0A178IPS3-F1
#
_cell.length_a   1.000
_cell.length_b   1.000
_cell.length_c   1.000
_cell.angle_alpha   90.00
_cell.angle_beta   90.00
_cell.angle_gamma   90.00
#
_symmetry.space_group_name_H-M   'P 1'
#
loop_
_entity.id
_entity.type
_entity.pdbx_description
1 polymer ?
#
loop_
_entity_poly.entity_id
_entity_poly.type
_entity_poly.pdbx_seq_one_letter_code
_entity_poly.pdbx_strand_id
1 'polypeptide(L)'
;MGDPSFWEYFDVMVRNWYDAGDWAPLASTVAYGQVFTQTKVQKQDWQKGERCTVGPKKGETRNVIDYTKERLQTQTTTGLAEEWEPFDIPVGGWYDTSNWTPDPSTIPHGQAFTQTKTQRQNWRKGERCIVGPAPGTERNVVPYPRDQTITQSATGTQEIWNQVYWWTDWYPITDWEPADLSKVPVNTTVTQTMHFRRDQFMKEVSNLNNIRNDQTYIQSEFRSETRQAQGTQPLPTDATVKVKPKAPEVKVQNSQTKGGAQISVEDKK
;
A
#
# COMPACT_ATOMS: atom_id res chain seq x y z
N MET A 1 94.58 65.99 34.72
CA MET A 1 94.33 64.71 34.03
C MET A 1 93.05 64.15 34.60
N GLY A 2 92.00 63.96 33.80
CA GLY A 2 90.77 63.35 34.29
C GLY A 2 90.99 61.85 34.48
N ASP A 3 90.57 61.31 35.63
CA ASP A 3 90.69 59.87 35.90
C ASP A 3 89.97 59.05 34.82
N PRO A 4 90.62 58.02 34.25
CA PRO A 4 89.99 57.18 33.24
C PRO A 4 88.82 56.41 33.86
N SER A 5 87.67 56.45 33.19
CA SER A 5 86.54 55.60 33.55
C SER A 5 86.76 54.19 33.02
N PHE A 6 86.60 53.17 33.88
CA PHE A 6 86.70 51.77 33.50
C PHE A 6 85.32 51.16 33.27
N TRP A 7 85.14 50.50 32.13
CA TRP A 7 83.86 49.92 31.70
C TRP A 7 84.00 48.40 31.59
N GLU A 8 83.07 47.68 32.20
CA GLU A 8 83.01 46.22 32.16
C GLU A 8 81.75 45.75 31.44
N TYR A 9 81.86 44.64 30.71
CA TYR A 9 80.70 43.98 30.14
C TYR A 9 79.89 43.30 31.23
N PHE A 10 78.58 43.49 31.18
CA PHE A 10 77.64 42.70 31.96
C PHE A 10 76.62 42.03 31.06
N ASP A 11 76.10 40.92 31.55
CA ASP A 11 74.96 40.20 30.98
C ASP A 11 73.96 40.03 32.12
N VAL A 12 72.78 40.61 31.99
CA VAL A 12 71.73 40.55 33.00
C VAL A 12 70.49 39.89 32.42
N MET A 13 69.99 38.90 33.14
CA MET A 13 68.72 38.29 32.81
C MET A 13 67.60 39.28 33.17
N VAL A 14 66.81 39.65 32.15
CA VAL A 14 65.67 40.57 32.30
C VAL A 14 64.40 39.79 32.61
N ARG A 15 64.25 38.60 32.02
CA ARG A 15 63.09 37.73 32.22
C ARG A 15 63.53 36.29 32.34
N ASN A 16 63.02 35.59 33.37
CA ASN A 16 63.17 34.13 33.49
C ASN A 16 62.58 33.40 32.28
N TRP A 17 62.94 32.13 32.10
CA TRP A 17 62.37 31.28 31.06
C TRP A 17 60.84 31.34 31.06
N TYR A 18 60.26 31.63 29.89
CA TYR A 18 58.82 31.60 29.67
C TYR A 18 58.50 30.79 28.42
N ASP A 19 57.29 30.23 28.40
CA ASP A 19 56.78 29.49 27.26
C ASP A 19 56.45 30.46 26.13
N ALA A 20 56.97 30.20 24.94
CA ALA A 20 56.74 31.01 23.74
C ALA A 20 55.79 30.34 22.74
N GLY A 21 55.07 29.30 23.17
CA GLY A 21 54.08 28.57 22.39
C GLY A 21 53.60 27.32 23.11
N ASP A 22 52.55 26.71 22.56
CA ASP A 22 52.00 25.46 23.03
C ASP A 22 52.86 24.25 22.61
N TRP A 23 52.63 23.12 23.27
CA TRP A 23 53.21 21.84 22.88
C TRP A 23 52.72 21.40 21.50
N ALA A 24 53.66 21.10 20.59
CA ALA A 24 53.35 20.60 19.26
C ALA A 24 54.05 19.25 18.97
N PRO A 25 53.40 18.29 18.28
CA PRO A 25 52.00 18.32 17.84
C PRO A 25 51.02 18.16 19.01
N LEU A 26 49.75 18.52 18.85
CA LEU A 26 48.75 18.35 19.92
C LEU A 26 48.41 16.87 20.10
N ALA A 27 48.14 16.43 21.33
CA ALA A 27 47.75 15.04 21.59
C ALA A 27 46.46 14.64 20.86
N SER A 28 45.54 15.59 20.67
CA SER A 28 44.29 15.38 19.91
C SER A 28 44.49 15.19 18.40
N THR A 29 45.70 15.43 17.86
CA THR A 29 45.99 15.21 16.44
C THR A 29 46.75 13.91 16.18
N VAL A 30 47.18 13.21 17.23
CA VAL A 30 47.91 11.95 17.12
C VAL A 30 46.99 10.80 17.48
N ALA A 31 47.05 9.70 16.71
CA ALA A 31 46.20 8.53 16.87
C ALA A 31 46.19 8.02 18.32
N TYR A 32 45.01 7.62 18.81
CA TYR A 32 44.85 7.13 20.16
C TYR A 32 45.81 5.99 20.49
N GLY A 33 46.49 6.08 21.64
CA GLY A 33 47.43 5.06 22.09
C GLY A 33 48.82 5.14 21.44
N GLN A 34 49.02 5.95 20.40
CA GLN A 34 50.33 6.16 19.81
C GLN A 34 51.18 7.06 20.71
N VAL A 35 52.35 6.56 21.11
CA VAL A 35 53.34 7.32 21.88
C VAL A 35 54.10 8.27 20.95
N PHE A 36 54.20 9.54 21.32
CA PHE A 36 54.91 10.55 20.51
C PHE A 36 55.59 11.62 21.37
N THR A 37 56.53 12.36 20.78
CA THR A 37 57.25 13.45 21.44
C THR A 37 56.64 14.78 21.06
N GLN A 38 56.25 15.56 22.06
CA GLN A 38 55.88 16.97 21.91
C GLN A 38 57.08 17.86 22.15
N THR A 39 57.15 18.97 21.43
CA THR A 39 58.17 20.00 21.61
C THR A 39 57.50 21.36 21.84
N LYS A 40 58.03 22.18 22.74
CA LYS A 40 57.69 23.60 22.85
C LYS A 40 58.95 24.45 22.96
N VAL A 41 58.84 25.70 22.52
CA VAL A 41 59.93 26.68 22.61
C VAL A 41 59.80 27.45 23.92
N GLN A 42 60.91 27.56 24.65
CA GLN A 42 61.04 28.48 25.76
C GLN A 42 62.02 29.59 25.40
N LYS A 43 61.69 30.81 25.83
CA LYS A 43 62.51 32.00 25.62
C LYS A 43 62.92 32.59 26.95
N GLN A 44 64.09 33.22 26.97
CA GLN A 44 64.61 33.97 28.11
C GLN A 44 65.19 35.28 27.59
N ASP A 45 64.79 36.39 28.19
CA ASP A 45 65.19 37.72 27.72
C ASP A 45 66.39 38.22 28.53
N TRP A 46 67.40 38.73 27.83
CA TRP A 46 68.68 39.16 28.38
C TRP A 46 69.06 40.55 27.88
N GLN A 47 69.85 41.24 28.68
CA GLN A 47 70.46 42.52 28.35
C GLN A 47 71.96 42.41 28.47
N LYS A 48 72.66 42.75 27.39
CA LYS A 48 74.12 42.89 27.38
C LYS A 48 74.49 44.35 27.25
N GLY A 49 75.38 44.83 28.10
CA GLY A 49 75.84 46.22 28.05
C GLY A 49 77.17 46.42 28.74
N GLU A 50 77.60 47.68 28.80
CA GLU A 50 78.80 48.08 29.53
C GLU A 50 78.38 48.90 30.76
N ARG A 51 78.97 48.61 31.92
CA ARG A 51 78.78 49.37 33.16
C ARG A 51 80.09 49.98 33.61
N CYS A 52 80.05 51.24 34.01
CA CYS A 52 81.22 51.91 34.57
C CYS A 52 81.43 51.50 36.03
N THR A 53 82.57 50.88 36.36
CA THR A 53 82.88 50.36 37.71
C THR A 53 83.84 51.27 38.49
N VAL A 54 84.57 52.15 37.80
CA VAL A 54 85.57 53.08 38.37
C VAL A 54 85.48 54.47 37.72
N GLY A 55 85.67 55.53 38.50
CA GLY A 55 85.73 56.91 38.03
C GLY A 55 84.44 57.71 38.23
N PRO A 56 84.34 58.94 37.67
CA PRO A 56 83.24 59.89 37.94
C PRO A 56 81.88 59.44 37.41
N LYS A 57 81.85 58.46 36.49
CA LYS A 57 80.64 57.89 35.88
C LYS A 57 80.22 56.57 36.51
N LYS A 58 80.76 56.21 37.69
CA LYS A 58 80.50 54.92 38.33
C LYS A 58 79.00 54.70 38.49
N GLY A 59 78.51 53.57 37.99
CA GLY A 59 77.09 53.21 37.98
C GLY A 59 76.35 53.53 36.67
N GLU A 60 76.91 54.34 35.78
CA GLU A 60 76.33 54.54 34.44
C GLU A 60 76.43 53.26 33.59
N THR A 61 75.44 53.06 32.73
CA THR A 61 75.39 51.99 31.73
C THR A 61 75.31 52.55 30.32
N ARG A 62 75.97 51.90 29.36
CA ARG A 62 75.92 52.25 27.93
C ARG A 62 75.89 51.00 27.05
N ASN A 63 75.57 51.18 25.76
CA ASN A 63 75.54 50.13 24.74
C ASN A 63 74.68 48.91 25.15
N VAL A 64 73.55 49.16 25.81
CA VAL A 64 72.63 48.11 26.25
C VAL A 64 71.87 47.59 25.03
N ILE A 65 71.95 46.29 24.79
CA ILE A 65 71.28 45.57 23.70
C ILE A 65 70.46 44.45 24.32
N ASP A 66 69.18 44.40 23.97
CA ASP A 66 68.29 43.28 24.30
C ASP A 66 68.52 42.12 23.34
N TYR A 67 68.57 40.90 23.88
CA TYR A 67 68.62 39.69 23.08
C TYR A 67 67.92 38.53 23.79
N THR A 68 67.49 37.53 23.02
CA THR A 68 66.72 36.40 23.54
C THR A 68 67.53 35.11 23.38
N LYS A 69 67.58 34.30 24.44
CA LYS A 69 68.05 32.91 24.37
C LYS A 69 66.84 32.01 24.18
N GLU A 70 66.97 31.00 23.33
CA GLU A 70 65.91 30.03 23.07
C GLU A 70 66.37 28.63 23.48
N ARG A 71 65.43 27.82 23.97
CA ARG A 71 65.64 26.39 24.16
C ARG A 71 64.39 25.60 23.81
N LEU A 72 64.60 24.35 23.43
CA LEU A 72 63.51 23.40 23.20
C LEU A 72 63.29 22.57 24.46
N GLN A 73 62.03 22.45 24.87
CA GLN A 73 61.61 21.47 25.85
C GLN A 73 60.88 20.35 25.13
N THR A 74 61.15 19.11 25.52
CA THR A 74 60.49 17.92 24.96
C THR A 74 59.78 17.14 26.05
N GLN A 75 58.66 16.52 25.73
CA GLN A 75 57.99 15.55 26.59
C GLN A 75 57.42 14.39 25.77
N THR A 76 57.33 13.22 26.37
CA THR A 76 56.65 12.07 25.76
C THR A 76 55.22 12.01 26.26
N THR A 77 54.27 11.86 25.34
CA THR A 77 52.85 11.72 25.66
C THR A 77 52.19 10.69 24.74
N THR A 78 50.90 10.43 24.94
CA THR A 78 50.10 9.51 24.14
C THR A 78 49.06 10.27 23.34
N GLY A 79 48.81 9.85 22.10
CA GLY A 79 47.77 10.41 21.24
C GLY A 79 46.37 10.16 21.78
N LEU A 80 45.45 11.07 21.44
CA LEU A 80 44.06 11.11 21.88
C LEU A 80 43.07 11.18 20.70
N ALA A 81 43.56 11.19 19.45
CA ALA A 81 42.69 11.24 18.28
C ALA A 81 41.91 9.93 18.14
N GLU A 82 40.58 10.03 18.22
CA GLU A 82 39.66 8.90 18.04
C GLU A 82 39.34 8.68 16.57
N GLU A 83 39.05 7.43 16.22
CA GLU A 83 38.59 7.03 14.89
C GLU A 83 37.16 6.49 14.98
N TRP A 84 36.32 6.98 14.07
CA TRP A 84 34.88 6.74 14.05
C TRP A 84 34.46 6.24 12.68
N GLU A 85 33.69 5.15 12.65
CA GLU A 85 33.20 4.54 11.42
C GLU A 85 31.66 4.65 11.33
N PRO A 86 31.09 5.03 10.17
CA PRO A 86 29.65 5.05 10.01
C PRO A 86 29.07 3.64 10.03
N PHE A 87 27.90 3.47 10.64
CA PHE A 87 27.12 2.25 10.55
C PHE A 87 25.69 2.54 10.10
N ASP A 88 25.08 1.54 9.46
CA ASP A 88 23.67 1.55 9.07
C ASP A 88 23.12 0.12 9.15
N ILE A 89 22.33 -0.16 10.18
CA ILE A 89 21.96 -1.53 10.53
C ILE A 89 20.46 -1.65 10.83
N PRO A 90 19.85 -2.82 10.53
CA PRO A 90 18.49 -3.11 10.90
C PRO A 90 18.35 -3.34 12.42
N VAL A 91 17.18 -3.01 12.95
CA VAL A 91 16.75 -3.26 14.32
C VAL A 91 15.57 -4.24 14.27
N GLY A 92 15.84 -5.51 14.55
CA GLY A 92 14.84 -6.58 14.48
C GLY A 92 14.49 -7.01 13.06
N GLY A 93 13.38 -7.75 12.94
CA GLY A 93 12.89 -8.29 11.67
C GLY A 93 11.89 -7.38 10.95
N TRP A 94 11.53 -7.76 9.73
CA TRP A 94 10.41 -7.17 9.00
C TRP A 94 9.08 -7.49 9.67
N TYR A 95 8.16 -6.53 9.67
CA TYR A 95 6.80 -6.71 10.14
C TYR A 95 5.80 -6.11 9.15
N ASP A 96 4.61 -6.69 9.09
CA ASP A 96 3.55 -6.25 8.20
C ASP A 96 2.94 -4.93 8.70
N THR A 97 2.81 -3.94 7.81
CA THR A 97 2.13 -2.67 8.10
C THR A 97 0.83 -2.50 7.33
N SER A 98 0.54 -3.41 6.40
CA SER A 98 -0.73 -3.47 5.69
C SER A 98 -1.17 -4.91 5.48
N ASN A 99 -2.47 -5.10 5.28
CA ASN A 99 -3.00 -6.35 4.74
C ASN A 99 -2.67 -6.46 3.25
N TRP A 100 -2.82 -7.66 2.70
CA TRP A 100 -2.78 -7.90 1.26
C TRP A 100 -3.93 -7.18 0.56
N THR A 101 -3.65 -6.54 -0.57
CA THR A 101 -4.63 -5.88 -1.42
C THR A 101 -4.37 -6.17 -2.90
N PRO A 102 -5.39 -6.39 -3.75
CA PRO A 102 -6.83 -6.47 -3.44
C PRO A 102 -7.21 -7.68 -2.58
N ASP A 103 -8.37 -7.63 -1.92
CA ASP A 103 -8.93 -8.79 -1.20
C ASP A 103 -9.45 -9.83 -2.21
N PRO A 104 -9.15 -11.14 -2.07
CA PRO A 104 -9.63 -12.15 -3.01
C PRO A 104 -11.15 -12.22 -3.13
N SER A 105 -11.90 -11.79 -2.11
CA SER A 105 -13.37 -11.78 -2.12
C SER A 105 -13.98 -10.67 -2.98
N THR A 106 -13.16 -9.73 -3.47
CA THR A 106 -13.60 -8.68 -4.41
C THR A 106 -13.26 -9.00 -5.86
N ILE A 107 -12.56 -10.12 -6.10
CA ILE A 107 -12.14 -10.56 -7.42
C ILE A 107 -12.94 -11.81 -7.82
N PRO A 108 -13.52 -11.85 -9.04
CA PRO A 108 -14.29 -13.00 -9.54
C PRO A 108 -13.60 -14.34 -9.34
N HIS A 109 -14.36 -15.35 -8.90
CA HIS A 109 -13.82 -16.68 -8.67
C HIS A 109 -13.07 -17.23 -9.89
N GLY A 110 -11.85 -17.73 -9.67
CA GLY A 110 -11.00 -18.31 -10.70
C GLY A 110 -10.17 -17.29 -11.50
N GLN A 111 -10.42 -15.99 -11.34
CA GLN A 111 -9.61 -14.97 -11.98
C GLN A 111 -8.26 -14.80 -11.25
N ALA A 112 -7.16 -14.92 -11.98
CA ALA A 112 -5.83 -14.66 -11.45
C ALA A 112 -5.59 -13.15 -11.28
N PHE A 113 -4.97 -12.77 -10.16
CA PHE A 113 -4.58 -11.38 -9.91
C PHE A 113 -3.33 -11.29 -9.02
N THR A 114 -2.74 -10.10 -8.92
CA THR A 114 -1.58 -9.83 -8.06
C THR A 114 -2.03 -9.08 -6.81
N GLN A 115 -1.64 -9.60 -5.65
CA GLN A 115 -1.79 -8.91 -4.38
C GLN A 115 -0.47 -8.23 -3.99
N THR A 116 -0.59 -7.11 -3.29
CA THR A 116 0.54 -6.39 -2.71
C THR A 116 0.31 -6.15 -1.22
N LYS A 117 1.39 -6.13 -0.44
CA LYS A 117 1.38 -5.65 0.95
C LYS A 117 2.66 -4.87 1.24
N THR A 118 2.59 -3.98 2.21
CA THR A 118 3.74 -3.23 2.70
C THR A 118 4.27 -3.86 3.99
N GLN A 119 5.58 -4.08 4.02
CA GLN A 119 6.31 -4.41 5.23
C GLN A 119 7.23 -3.26 5.62
N ARG A 120 7.49 -3.14 6.91
CA ARG A 120 8.42 -2.17 7.48
C ARG A 120 9.47 -2.87 8.32
N GLN A 121 10.68 -2.34 8.30
CA GLN A 121 11.75 -2.71 9.23
C GLN A 121 12.28 -1.43 9.86
N ASN A 122 12.56 -1.48 11.15
CA ASN A 122 13.22 -0.37 11.83
C ASN A 122 14.72 -0.44 11.56
N TRP A 123 15.33 0.70 11.28
CA TRP A 123 16.76 0.86 11.03
C TRP A 123 17.34 1.91 11.96
N ARG A 124 18.65 1.86 12.16
CA ARG A 124 19.40 2.92 12.83
C ARG A 124 20.73 3.14 12.15
N LYS A 125 21.15 4.40 12.08
CA LYS A 125 22.46 4.80 11.57
C LYS A 125 23.16 5.74 12.54
N GLY A 126 24.47 5.78 12.50
CA GLY A 126 25.29 6.63 13.37
C GLY A 126 26.77 6.38 13.12
N GLU A 127 27.60 6.72 14.09
CA GLU A 127 29.03 6.44 14.08
C GLU A 127 29.40 5.55 15.27
N ARG A 128 30.34 4.62 15.07
CA ARG A 128 30.88 3.76 16.11
C ARG A 128 32.37 4.02 16.28
N CYS A 129 32.82 4.15 17.53
CA CYS A 129 34.23 4.29 17.85
C CYS A 129 34.95 2.97 17.54
N ILE A 130 35.91 2.99 16.63
CA ILE A 130 36.75 1.84 16.30
C ILE A 130 38.13 1.94 16.97
N VAL A 131 38.60 3.17 17.22
CA VAL A 131 39.86 3.44 17.93
C VAL A 131 39.62 4.60 18.91
N GLY A 132 39.90 4.38 20.20
CA GLY A 132 39.66 5.37 21.25
C GLY A 132 39.65 4.76 22.66
N PRO A 133 39.30 5.55 23.69
CA PRO A 133 39.27 5.09 25.07
C PRO A 133 38.10 4.14 25.39
N ALA A 134 37.06 4.13 24.56
CA ALA A 134 35.90 3.24 24.70
C ALA A 134 35.44 2.71 23.32
N PRO A 135 36.20 1.77 22.72
CA PRO A 135 35.82 1.15 21.45
C PRO A 135 34.45 0.48 21.54
N GLY A 136 33.66 0.59 20.46
CA GLY A 136 32.30 0.06 20.39
C GLY A 136 31.21 1.01 20.89
N THR A 137 31.56 2.15 21.48
CA THR A 137 30.58 3.20 21.79
C THR A 137 30.01 3.81 20.51
N GLU A 138 28.74 4.22 20.57
CA GLU A 138 28.00 4.77 19.44
C GLU A 138 27.62 6.22 19.71
N ARG A 139 27.69 7.08 18.69
CA ARG A 139 27.24 8.48 18.73
C ARG A 139 26.40 8.84 17.51
N ASN A 140 25.70 9.97 17.59
CA ASN A 140 24.88 10.50 16.50
C ASN A 140 23.86 9.47 15.96
N VAL A 141 23.31 8.63 16.86
CA VAL A 141 22.42 7.53 16.49
C VAL A 141 21.03 8.08 16.12
N VAL A 142 20.60 7.79 14.90
CA VAL A 142 19.29 8.21 14.37
C VAL A 142 18.48 6.98 13.96
N PRO A 143 17.32 6.74 14.58
CA PRO A 143 16.39 5.70 14.15
C PRO A 143 15.57 6.18 12.94
N TYR A 144 15.27 5.27 12.00
CA TYR A 144 14.40 5.56 10.87
C TYR A 144 13.78 4.27 10.30
N PRO A 145 12.58 4.33 9.71
CA PRO A 145 11.96 3.16 9.08
C PRO A 145 12.46 2.94 7.65
N ARG A 146 12.43 1.70 7.18
CA ARG A 146 12.48 1.33 5.76
C ARG A 146 11.27 0.50 5.41
N ASP A 147 10.61 0.87 4.31
CA ASP A 147 9.44 0.17 3.79
C ASP A 147 9.83 -0.65 2.57
N GLN A 148 9.19 -1.81 2.40
CA GLN A 148 9.25 -2.61 1.18
C GLN A 148 7.84 -3.09 0.79
N THR A 149 7.61 -3.21 -0.51
CA THR A 149 6.39 -3.78 -1.05
C THR A 149 6.66 -5.22 -1.46
N ILE A 150 5.85 -6.14 -0.96
CA ILE A 150 5.87 -7.55 -1.36
C ILE A 150 4.67 -7.81 -2.27
N THR A 151 4.87 -8.64 -3.28
CA THR A 151 3.83 -9.06 -4.22
C THR A 151 3.65 -10.58 -4.20
N GLN A 152 2.42 -11.04 -4.45
CA GLN A 152 2.12 -12.46 -4.65
C GLN A 152 1.00 -12.64 -5.68
N SER A 153 0.99 -13.78 -6.37
CA SER A 153 -0.14 -14.18 -7.20
C SER A 153 -1.23 -14.81 -6.33
N ALA A 154 -2.48 -14.47 -6.62
CA ALA A 154 -3.66 -15.01 -5.95
C ALA A 154 -4.78 -15.30 -6.97
N THR A 155 -5.78 -16.03 -6.52
CA THR A 155 -6.99 -16.33 -7.30
C THR A 155 -8.19 -15.74 -6.59
N GLY A 156 -9.06 -15.07 -7.35
CA GLY A 156 -10.30 -14.51 -6.83
C GLY A 156 -11.21 -15.59 -6.24
N THR A 157 -12.01 -15.18 -5.27
CA THR A 157 -12.96 -16.03 -4.52
C THR A 157 -14.37 -15.48 -4.54
N GLN A 158 -14.60 -14.34 -5.22
CA GLN A 158 -15.91 -13.73 -5.30
C GLN A 158 -16.87 -14.62 -6.09
N GLU A 159 -17.95 -15.03 -5.42
CA GLU A 159 -19.07 -15.68 -6.06
C GLU A 159 -19.97 -14.63 -6.72
N ILE A 160 -20.22 -14.82 -8.02
CA ILE A 160 -21.08 -13.94 -8.81
C ILE A 160 -22.36 -14.68 -9.11
N TRP A 161 -23.49 -14.07 -8.76
CA TRP A 161 -24.82 -14.63 -8.93
C TRP A 161 -25.52 -14.01 -10.13
N ASN A 162 -26.00 -14.85 -11.04
CA ASN A 162 -26.79 -14.45 -12.20
C ASN A 162 -28.23 -14.94 -12.05
N GLN A 163 -29.19 -14.11 -12.43
CA GLN A 163 -30.60 -14.49 -12.49
C GLN A 163 -30.89 -15.22 -13.79
N VAL A 164 -31.46 -16.41 -13.69
CA VAL A 164 -31.88 -17.23 -14.82
C VAL A 164 -33.39 -17.36 -14.77
N TYR A 165 -34.05 -16.92 -15.84
CA TYR A 165 -35.50 -16.97 -16.00
C TYR A 165 -35.89 -18.13 -16.92
N TRP A 166 -36.96 -18.83 -16.57
CA TRP A 166 -37.51 -19.91 -17.39
C TRP A 166 -39.03 -19.96 -17.28
N TRP A 167 -39.67 -20.52 -18.30
CA TRP A 167 -41.11 -20.71 -18.35
C TRP A 167 -41.43 -22.19 -18.24
N THR A 168 -42.53 -22.54 -17.56
CA THR A 168 -43.13 -23.87 -17.74
C THR A 168 -43.72 -24.00 -19.14
N ASP A 169 -43.90 -25.23 -19.59
CA ASP A 169 -44.73 -25.51 -20.75
C ASP A 169 -46.18 -25.07 -20.49
N TRP A 170 -46.90 -24.80 -21.57
CA TRP A 170 -48.33 -24.52 -21.49
C TRP A 170 -49.06 -25.75 -20.98
N TYR A 171 -49.77 -25.60 -19.86
CA TYR A 171 -50.62 -26.64 -19.31
C TYR A 171 -52.09 -26.18 -19.31
N PRO A 172 -53.05 -27.08 -19.61
CA PRO A 172 -54.46 -26.74 -19.58
C PRO A 172 -54.87 -26.45 -18.13
N ILE A 173 -55.62 -25.36 -17.94
CA ILE A 173 -56.22 -24.99 -16.65
C ILE A 173 -57.73 -25.22 -16.63
N THR A 174 -58.33 -25.50 -17.79
CA THR A 174 -59.71 -25.93 -17.94
C THR A 174 -59.78 -27.13 -18.90
N ASP A 175 -60.85 -27.91 -18.80
CA ASP A 175 -61.21 -28.85 -19.85
C ASP A 175 -61.75 -28.11 -21.09
N TRP A 176 -61.98 -28.84 -22.18
CA TRP A 176 -62.66 -28.30 -23.36
C TRP A 176 -64.12 -27.97 -23.03
N GLU A 177 -64.50 -26.70 -23.11
CA GLU A 177 -65.86 -26.24 -22.85
C GLU A 177 -66.58 -25.84 -24.14
N PRO A 178 -67.84 -26.28 -24.37
CA PRO A 178 -68.64 -27.14 -23.48
C PRO A 178 -68.17 -28.60 -23.54
N ALA A 179 -68.04 -29.24 -22.36
CA ALA A 179 -67.56 -30.62 -22.24
C ALA A 179 -68.61 -31.66 -22.67
N ASP A 180 -69.89 -31.36 -22.44
CA ASP A 180 -71.02 -32.24 -22.72
C ASP A 180 -71.60 -31.99 -24.12
N LEU A 181 -71.11 -32.75 -25.10
CA LEU A 181 -71.61 -32.72 -26.48
C LEU A 181 -72.92 -33.51 -26.66
N SER A 182 -73.41 -34.22 -25.63
CA SER A 182 -74.64 -35.02 -25.71
C SER A 182 -75.92 -34.18 -25.69
N LYS A 183 -75.78 -32.89 -25.36
CA LYS A 183 -76.84 -31.87 -25.39
C LYS A 183 -76.86 -31.06 -26.69
N VAL A 184 -75.97 -31.38 -27.62
CA VAL A 184 -75.82 -30.70 -28.91
C VAL A 184 -76.30 -31.65 -30.01
N PRO A 185 -77.28 -31.26 -30.85
CA PRO A 185 -77.78 -32.09 -31.95
C PRO A 185 -76.67 -32.60 -32.87
N VAL A 186 -76.74 -33.87 -33.26
CA VAL A 186 -75.92 -34.42 -34.35
C VAL A 186 -76.09 -33.55 -35.61
N ASN A 187 -74.98 -33.19 -36.25
CA ASN A 187 -74.82 -32.18 -37.33
C ASN A 187 -74.75 -30.71 -36.90
N THR A 188 -74.70 -30.40 -35.60
CA THR A 188 -74.34 -29.07 -35.11
C THR A 188 -72.85 -29.04 -34.79
N THR A 189 -72.14 -28.11 -35.42
CA THR A 189 -70.74 -27.82 -35.10
C THR A 189 -70.69 -26.85 -33.92
N VAL A 190 -69.97 -27.21 -32.86
CA VAL A 190 -69.75 -26.37 -31.69
C VAL A 190 -68.27 -26.05 -31.55
N THR A 191 -67.97 -24.78 -31.32
CA THR A 191 -66.63 -24.33 -30.92
C THR A 191 -66.43 -24.69 -29.45
N GLN A 192 -65.52 -25.63 -29.19
CA GLN A 192 -65.00 -25.85 -27.85
C GLN A 192 -63.81 -24.91 -27.61
N THR A 193 -63.66 -24.43 -26.38
CA THR A 193 -62.53 -23.59 -25.93
C THR A 193 -61.81 -24.27 -24.77
N MET A 194 -60.48 -24.22 -24.77
CA MET A 194 -59.63 -24.68 -23.66
C MET A 194 -58.67 -23.56 -23.28
N HIS A 195 -58.56 -23.28 -21.98
CA HIS A 195 -57.64 -22.29 -21.46
C HIS A 195 -56.34 -22.95 -21.00
N PHE A 196 -55.22 -22.32 -21.32
CA PHE A 196 -53.89 -22.74 -20.93
C PHE A 196 -53.23 -21.65 -20.09
N ARG A 197 -52.38 -22.09 -19.17
CA ARG A 197 -51.49 -21.24 -18.37
C ARG A 197 -50.04 -21.70 -18.56
N ARG A 198 -49.11 -20.76 -18.49
CA ARG A 198 -47.70 -21.05 -18.20
C ARG A 198 -47.20 -20.07 -17.16
N ASP A 199 -46.22 -20.49 -16.37
CA ASP A 199 -45.65 -19.73 -15.27
C ASP A 199 -44.18 -19.45 -15.54
N GLN A 200 -43.75 -18.22 -15.24
CA GLN A 200 -42.36 -17.83 -15.26
C GLN A 200 -41.77 -17.97 -13.85
N PHE A 201 -40.64 -18.65 -13.79
CA PHE A 201 -39.85 -18.80 -12.58
C PHE A 201 -38.47 -18.19 -12.78
N MET A 202 -37.85 -17.83 -11.66
CA MET A 202 -36.47 -17.39 -11.57
C MET A 202 -35.70 -18.31 -10.63
N LYS A 203 -34.44 -18.53 -10.96
CA LYS A 203 -33.43 -19.07 -10.04
C LYS A 203 -32.17 -18.24 -10.15
N GLU A 204 -31.38 -18.21 -9.08
CA GLU A 204 -30.06 -17.61 -9.12
C GLU A 204 -29.02 -18.72 -9.25
N VAL A 205 -28.14 -18.58 -10.24
CA VAL A 205 -27.05 -19.52 -10.52
C VAL A 205 -25.74 -18.77 -10.37
N SER A 206 -24.82 -19.30 -9.56
CA SER A 206 -23.50 -18.71 -9.42
C SER A 206 -22.53 -19.18 -10.50
N ASN A 207 -21.42 -18.45 -10.66
CA ASN A 207 -20.26 -18.89 -11.45
C ASN A 207 -19.60 -20.18 -10.93
N LEU A 208 -20.02 -20.68 -9.77
CA LEU A 208 -19.62 -21.97 -9.19
C LEU A 208 -20.67 -23.07 -9.39
N ASN A 209 -21.73 -22.81 -10.15
CA ASN A 209 -22.90 -23.69 -10.33
C ASN A 209 -23.69 -23.97 -9.03
N ASN A 210 -23.55 -23.12 -8.00
CA ASN A 210 -24.49 -23.17 -6.87
C ASN A 210 -25.83 -22.60 -7.31
N ILE A 211 -26.92 -23.14 -6.76
CA ILE A 211 -28.29 -22.69 -7.02
C ILE A 211 -28.88 -22.21 -5.71
N ARG A 212 -29.50 -21.02 -5.74
CA ARG A 212 -30.36 -20.52 -4.65
C ARG A 212 -31.61 -19.88 -5.24
N ASN A 213 -32.59 -19.63 -4.37
CA ASN A 213 -33.88 -19.07 -4.77
C ASN A 213 -34.54 -19.87 -5.90
N ASP A 214 -34.36 -21.20 -5.89
CA ASP A 214 -34.88 -22.07 -6.94
C ASP A 214 -36.41 -22.02 -6.95
N GLN A 215 -36.98 -21.97 -8.15
CA GLN A 215 -38.42 -21.86 -8.39
C GLN A 215 -39.11 -20.62 -7.76
N THR A 216 -38.42 -19.48 -7.72
CA THR A 216 -39.08 -18.22 -7.33
C THR A 216 -40.09 -17.83 -8.41
N TYR A 217 -41.38 -17.83 -8.08
CA TYR A 217 -42.45 -17.43 -8.98
C TYR A 217 -42.35 -15.93 -9.32
N ILE A 218 -42.45 -15.60 -10.62
CA ILE A 218 -42.40 -14.22 -11.13
C ILE A 218 -43.77 -13.77 -11.64
N GLN A 219 -44.31 -14.48 -12.64
CA GLN A 219 -45.56 -14.12 -13.31
C GLN A 219 -46.17 -15.31 -14.05
N SER A 220 -47.39 -15.13 -14.57
CA SER A 220 -48.10 -16.12 -15.38
C SER A 220 -48.62 -15.51 -16.67
N GLU A 221 -48.63 -16.30 -17.74
CA GLU A 221 -49.30 -15.97 -18.99
C GLU A 221 -50.47 -16.92 -19.25
N PHE A 222 -51.48 -16.40 -19.96
CA PHE A 222 -52.71 -17.11 -20.29
C PHE A 222 -52.93 -17.09 -21.80
N ARG A 223 -53.43 -18.20 -22.35
CA ARG A 223 -53.94 -18.26 -23.72
C ARG A 223 -55.15 -19.18 -23.80
N SER A 224 -55.86 -19.10 -24.91
CA SER A 224 -56.99 -19.98 -25.20
C SER A 224 -56.80 -20.62 -26.57
N GLU A 225 -57.15 -21.88 -26.69
CA GLU A 225 -57.26 -22.57 -27.98
C GLU A 225 -58.71 -22.95 -28.23
N THR A 226 -59.11 -22.94 -29.49
CA THR A 226 -60.45 -23.34 -29.91
C THR A 226 -60.37 -24.53 -30.87
N ARG A 227 -61.34 -25.44 -30.78
CA ARG A 227 -61.52 -26.52 -31.74
C ARG A 227 -62.99 -26.68 -32.10
N GLN A 228 -63.24 -27.25 -33.26
CA GLN A 228 -64.59 -27.59 -33.68
C GLN A 228 -64.91 -29.04 -33.29
N ALA A 229 -66.06 -29.27 -32.67
CA ALA A 229 -66.56 -30.59 -32.32
C ALA A 229 -68.00 -30.76 -32.82
N GLN A 230 -68.39 -32.01 -33.13
CA GLN A 230 -69.75 -32.33 -33.55
C GLN A 230 -70.59 -32.72 -32.34
N GLY A 231 -71.84 -32.25 -32.31
CA GLY A 231 -72.83 -32.72 -31.35
C GLY A 231 -73.08 -34.22 -31.46
N THR A 232 -73.38 -34.85 -30.32
CA THR A 232 -73.64 -36.29 -30.22
C THR A 232 -75.06 -36.60 -29.74
N GLN A 233 -75.90 -35.57 -29.53
CA GLN A 233 -77.28 -35.77 -29.14
C GLN A 233 -78.01 -36.56 -30.23
N PRO A 234 -78.56 -37.74 -29.91
CA PRO A 234 -79.35 -38.51 -30.85
C PRO A 234 -80.52 -37.66 -31.33
N LEU A 235 -80.83 -37.74 -32.62
CA LEU A 235 -82.09 -37.20 -33.12
C LEU A 235 -83.23 -37.87 -32.33
N PRO A 236 -84.22 -37.10 -31.83
CA PRO A 236 -85.38 -37.68 -31.17
C PRO A 236 -86.02 -38.69 -32.12
N THR A 237 -86.11 -39.94 -31.68
CA THR A 237 -86.68 -41.05 -32.44
C THR A 237 -88.20 -40.98 -32.39
N ASP A 238 -88.79 -39.89 -32.88
CA ASP A 238 -90.15 -39.83 -33.44
C ASP A 238 -90.51 -38.40 -33.84
N ALA A 239 -90.40 -38.12 -35.14
CA ALA A 239 -91.33 -37.25 -35.85
C ALA A 239 -91.07 -37.43 -37.35
N THR A 240 -91.91 -38.25 -37.99
CA THR A 240 -92.03 -38.32 -39.43
C THR A 240 -92.44 -36.94 -39.97
N VAL A 241 -91.48 -36.10 -40.35
CA VAL A 241 -91.74 -34.85 -41.08
C VAL A 241 -91.00 -34.91 -42.42
N LYS A 242 -91.80 -35.10 -43.48
CA LYS A 242 -91.41 -34.84 -44.87
C LYS A 242 -91.03 -33.36 -45.01
N VAL A 243 -89.96 -33.07 -45.75
CA VAL A 243 -89.72 -31.94 -46.70
C VAL A 243 -88.19 -31.78 -46.86
N LYS A 244 -87.61 -32.25 -47.97
CA LYS A 244 -87.27 -31.56 -49.25
C LYS A 244 -85.89 -30.86 -49.19
N PRO A 245 -84.94 -31.19 -50.09
CA PRO A 245 -83.54 -30.81 -49.93
C PRO A 245 -83.24 -29.39 -50.46
N LYS A 246 -82.31 -28.70 -49.81
CA LYS A 246 -81.59 -27.55 -50.37
C LYS A 246 -80.09 -27.65 -50.05
N ALA A 247 -79.29 -27.50 -51.10
CA ALA A 247 -77.84 -27.68 -51.16
C ALA A 247 -77.05 -26.54 -50.46
N PRO A 248 -75.73 -26.72 -50.22
CA PRO A 248 -74.97 -26.02 -49.19
C PRO A 248 -74.24 -24.77 -49.70
N GLU A 249 -73.86 -23.88 -48.79
CA GLU A 249 -72.82 -22.87 -49.04
C GLU A 249 -71.87 -22.81 -47.82
N VAL A 250 -70.59 -23.12 -48.08
CA VAL A 250 -69.50 -23.14 -47.11
C VAL A 250 -68.71 -21.83 -47.25
N LYS A 251 -68.53 -21.10 -46.14
CA LYS A 251 -67.49 -20.08 -46.01
C LYS A 251 -66.70 -20.31 -44.72
N VAL A 252 -65.41 -20.54 -44.86
CA VAL A 252 -64.43 -20.60 -43.77
C VAL A 252 -63.77 -19.22 -43.66
N GLN A 253 -63.84 -18.60 -42.48
CA GLN A 253 -62.99 -17.46 -42.13
C GLN A 253 -62.25 -17.79 -40.83
N ASN A 254 -60.93 -17.88 -40.92
CA ASN A 254 -60.02 -17.88 -39.77
C ASN A 254 -59.86 -16.44 -39.27
N SER A 255 -60.04 -16.20 -37.98
CA SER A 255 -59.56 -14.99 -37.31
C SER A 255 -58.67 -15.37 -36.13
N GLN A 256 -57.37 -15.08 -36.29
CA GLN A 256 -56.44 -14.96 -35.17
C GLN A 256 -56.67 -13.62 -34.49
N THR A 257 -57.06 -13.62 -33.22
CA THR A 257 -57.00 -12.42 -32.37
C THR A 257 -55.79 -12.51 -31.44
N LYS A 258 -54.76 -11.76 -31.80
CA LYS A 258 -53.57 -11.50 -30.99
C LYS A 258 -53.91 -10.40 -29.97
N GLY A 259 -54.31 -10.80 -28.77
CA GLY A 259 -54.56 -9.88 -27.65
C GLY A 259 -53.35 -9.82 -26.73
N GLY A 260 -52.39 -8.93 -27.04
CA GLY A 260 -51.33 -8.56 -26.10
C GLY A 260 -51.84 -7.47 -25.17
N ALA A 261 -51.91 -7.77 -23.87
CA ALA A 261 -52.01 -6.76 -22.82
C ALA A 261 -50.66 -6.71 -22.09
N GLN A 262 -49.82 -5.74 -22.43
CA GLN A 262 -48.70 -5.34 -21.60
C GLN A 262 -49.26 -4.44 -20.49
N ILE A 263 -49.18 -4.90 -19.25
CA ILE A 263 -49.27 -4.03 -18.07
C ILE A 263 -47.82 -3.79 -17.65
N SER A 264 -47.28 -2.64 -18.04
CA SER A 264 -46.04 -2.12 -17.47
C SER A 264 -46.36 -1.62 -16.06
N VAL A 265 -45.74 -2.23 -15.05
CA VAL A 265 -45.57 -1.61 -13.73
C VAL A 265 -44.17 -1.03 -13.70
N GLU A 266 -44.13 0.29 -13.75
CA GLU A 266 -42.95 1.13 -13.59
C GLU A 266 -42.64 1.19 -12.09
N ASP A 267 -41.64 0.44 -11.63
CA ASP A 267 -41.12 0.58 -10.27
C ASP A 267 -39.94 1.57 -10.26
N LYS A 268 -40.17 2.67 -9.53
CA LYS A 268 -39.19 3.68 -9.17
C LYS A 268 -38.17 3.09 -8.21
N LYS A 269 -36.89 3.21 -8.54
CA LYS A 269 -35.81 3.64 -7.62
C LYS A 269 -34.58 4.08 -8.40
#